data_AF-A0A453LGC4-F1
#
_entry.id   AF-A0A453LGC4-F1
#
_cell.length_a   1.000
_cell.length_b   1.000
_cell.length_c   1.000
_cell.angle_alpha   90.00
_cell.angle_beta   90.00
_cell.angle_gamma   90.00
#
_symmetry.space_group_name_H-M   'P 1'
#
loop_
_entity.id
_entity.type
_entity.pdbx_description
1 polymer ?
#
loop_
_entity_poly.entity_id
_entity_poly.type
_entity_poly.pdbx_seq_one_letter_code
_entity_poly.pdbx_strand_id
1 'polypeptide(L)'
;CFRLNNGLVYNWFFAYLDRLFRIVRPRRLLYLAVDGVAPMSKMTKLRQTYFKTAKYRADSEAEAILLTEIFRAQGKEVMPRDTYELENPVVKMPGTEFMEKISAALEYFIRERLNTDPEWKDIKVILSDANVPGEGEHKIMSFIRAQRSMENYDPNTRHCLHGHDADLIMLALASHEVHISILREFDNPNGRIPARFYQETISFHRFLH
;
A
#
# COMPACT_ATOMS: atom_id res chain seq x y z
N CYS A 1 -20.74 10.11 4.28
CA CYS A 1 -20.19 11.30 4.97
C CYS A 1 -18.95 10.84 5.73
N PHE A 2 -17.75 11.06 5.19
CA PHE A 2 -16.44 10.56 5.67
C PHE A 2 -15.95 11.30 6.92
N ARG A 3 -16.78 11.39 7.96
CA ARG A 3 -16.34 11.79 9.30
C ARG A 3 -16.18 10.54 10.14
N LEU A 4 -15.19 10.56 11.05
CA LEU A 4 -14.89 9.62 12.15
C LEU A 4 -13.74 8.64 11.81
N ASN A 5 -12.47 9.07 11.72
CA ASN A 5 -11.62 9.53 12.83
C ASN A 5 -10.52 10.50 12.32
N ASN A 6 -10.71 11.82 12.48
CA ASN A 6 -9.69 12.88 12.50
C ASN A 6 -8.47 12.77 11.53
N GLY A 7 -8.65 12.26 10.31
CA GLY A 7 -7.53 12.09 9.37
C GLY A 7 -6.41 11.16 9.85
N LEU A 8 -6.62 10.40 10.93
CA LEU A 8 -5.58 9.60 11.57
C LEU A 8 -4.97 8.60 10.59
N VAL A 9 -5.81 7.88 9.83
CA VAL A 9 -5.38 6.92 8.81
C VAL A 9 -4.39 7.55 7.82
N TYR A 10 -4.69 8.75 7.31
CA TYR A 10 -3.79 9.47 6.40
C TYR A 10 -2.49 9.85 7.09
N ASN A 11 -2.55 10.31 8.35
CA ASN A 11 -1.34 10.64 9.11
C ASN A 11 -0.44 9.43 9.35
N TRP A 12 -1.00 8.27 9.69
CA TRP A 12 -0.26 7.02 9.83
C TRP A 12 0.36 6.58 8.50
N PHE A 13 -0.41 6.68 7.41
CA PHE A 13 0.06 6.38 6.06
C PHE A 13 1.23 7.28 5.65
N PHE A 14 1.12 8.60 5.80
CA PHE A 14 2.17 9.54 5.45
C PHE A 14 3.40 9.43 6.37
N ALA A 15 3.20 9.22 7.67
CA ALA A 15 4.29 8.93 8.60
C ALA A 15 5.01 7.63 8.23
N TYR A 16 4.29 6.64 7.71
CA TYR A 16 4.86 5.40 7.20
C TYR A 16 5.70 5.65 5.94
N LEU A 17 5.21 6.46 4.99
CA LEU A 17 5.99 6.83 3.80
C LEU A 17 7.25 7.62 4.17
N ASP A 18 7.17 8.56 5.12
CA ASP A 18 8.33 9.27 5.64
C ASP A 18 9.34 8.31 6.27
N ARG A 19 8.87 7.33 7.04
CA ARG A 19 9.72 6.30 7.63
C ARG A 19 10.43 5.48 6.55
N LEU A 20 9.72 5.01 5.53
CA LEU A 20 10.31 4.27 4.43
C LEU A 20 11.32 5.11 3.65
N PHE A 21 10.98 6.36 3.38
CA PHE A 21 11.88 7.31 2.73
C PHE A 21 13.18 7.49 3.53
N ARG A 22 13.10 7.66 4.85
CA ARG A 22 14.28 7.82 5.73
C ARG A 22 15.12 6.55 5.87
N ILE A 23 14.50 5.37 5.79
CA ILE A 23 15.22 4.08 5.79
C ILE A 23 15.96 3.89 4.47
N VAL A 24 15.27 4.11 3.36
CA VAL A 24 15.79 3.82 2.01
C VAL A 24 16.73 4.92 1.52
N ARG A 25 16.46 6.19 1.81
CA ARG A 25 17.18 7.38 1.33
C ARG A 25 17.44 7.32 -0.18
N PRO A 26 16.38 7.45 -1.02
CA PRO A 26 16.57 7.49 -2.47
C PRO A 26 17.42 8.70 -2.88
N ARG A 27 18.22 8.57 -3.94
CA ARG A 27 19.14 9.64 -4.40
C ARG A 27 18.81 10.23 -5.76
N ARG A 28 18.00 9.56 -6.58
CA ARG A 28 17.63 10.07 -7.92
C ARG A 28 16.13 10.03 -8.18
N LEU A 29 15.48 8.91 -7.85
CA LEU A 29 14.07 8.71 -8.11
C LEU A 29 13.37 8.09 -6.91
N LEU A 30 12.17 8.58 -6.61
CA LEU A 30 11.14 7.92 -5.83
C LEU A 30 9.94 7.67 -6.75
N TYR A 31 9.65 6.39 -7.03
CA TYR A 31 8.43 6.00 -7.74
C TYR A 31 7.41 5.50 -6.71
N LEU A 32 6.20 6.04 -6.76
CA LEU A 32 5.07 5.66 -5.91
C LEU A 32 3.97 5.10 -6.82
N ALA A 33 3.66 3.81 -6.66
CA ALA A 33 2.67 3.12 -7.47
C ALA A 33 1.47 2.68 -6.64
N VAL A 34 0.30 3.22 -6.96
CA VAL A 34 -0.99 2.85 -6.39
C VAL A 34 -1.69 1.87 -7.32
N ASP A 35 -2.34 0.82 -6.78
CA ASP A 35 -3.11 -0.12 -7.58
C ASP A 35 -4.24 0.60 -8.33
N GLY A 36 -4.24 0.47 -9.66
CA GLY A 36 -5.33 0.89 -10.53
C GLY A 36 -6.15 -0.32 -11.01
N VAL A 37 -6.88 -0.15 -12.11
CA VAL A 37 -7.70 -1.24 -12.65
C VAL A 37 -6.82 -2.41 -13.08
N ALA A 38 -6.98 -3.55 -12.39
CA ALA A 38 -6.20 -4.76 -12.58
C ALA A 38 -6.72 -5.62 -13.75
N PRO A 39 -5.91 -6.56 -14.30
CA PRO A 39 -6.37 -7.49 -15.34
C PRO A 39 -7.46 -8.44 -14.84
N MET A 40 -8.23 -9.01 -15.78
CA MET A 40 -9.35 -9.91 -15.50
C MET A 40 -8.99 -11.12 -14.62
N SER A 41 -7.78 -11.64 -14.77
CA SER A 41 -7.27 -12.76 -13.96
C SER A 41 -7.18 -12.40 -12.48
N LYS A 42 -6.66 -11.21 -12.13
CA LYS A 42 -6.64 -10.70 -10.76
C LYS A 42 -8.04 -10.32 -10.29
N MET A 43 -8.85 -9.66 -11.12
CA MET A 43 -10.23 -9.29 -10.75
C MET A 43 -11.07 -10.51 -10.36
N THR A 44 -10.92 -11.63 -11.06
CA THR A 44 -11.63 -12.89 -10.74
C THR A 44 -11.22 -13.43 -9.38
N LYS A 45 -9.91 -13.40 -9.06
CA LYS A 45 -9.39 -13.78 -7.73
C LYS A 45 -9.91 -12.86 -6.64
N LEU A 46 -9.83 -11.54 -6.83
CA LEU A 46 -10.32 -10.54 -5.88
C LEU A 46 -11.82 -10.74 -5.61
N ARG A 47 -12.61 -10.97 -6.66
CA ARG A 47 -14.05 -11.24 -6.52
C ARG A 47 -14.32 -12.46 -5.64
N GLN A 48 -13.61 -13.56 -5.85
CA GLN A 48 -13.74 -14.76 -5.00
C GLN A 48 -13.35 -14.48 -3.54
N THR A 49 -12.27 -13.73 -3.33
CA THR A 49 -11.80 -13.33 -1.99
C THR A 49 -12.83 -12.46 -1.28
N TYR A 50 -13.46 -11.50 -1.98
CA TYR A 50 -14.50 -10.65 -1.40
C TYR A 50 -15.75 -11.44 -1.03
N PHE A 51 -16.21 -12.36 -1.88
CA PHE A 51 -17.33 -13.23 -1.53
C PHE A 51 -17.07 -14.06 -0.28
N LYS A 52 -15.87 -14.66 -0.19
CA LYS A 52 -15.47 -15.42 1.01
C LYS A 52 -15.42 -14.51 2.23
N THR A 53 -14.77 -13.35 2.13
CA THR A 53 -14.59 -12.40 3.24
C THR A 53 -15.94 -11.86 3.74
N ALA A 54 -16.86 -11.53 2.84
CA ALA A 54 -18.20 -11.07 3.19
C ALA A 54 -18.98 -12.16 3.95
N LYS A 55 -18.87 -13.42 3.49
CA LYS A 55 -19.48 -14.56 4.19
C LYS A 55 -18.87 -14.75 5.59
N TYR A 56 -17.55 -14.80 5.70
CA TYR A 56 -16.86 -14.94 6.99
C TYR A 56 -17.20 -13.81 7.98
N ARG A 57 -17.43 -12.59 7.48
CA ARG A 57 -17.89 -11.48 8.33
C ARG A 57 -19.29 -11.69 8.86
N ALA A 58 -20.23 -12.07 8.00
CA ALA A 58 -21.59 -12.37 8.43
C ALA A 58 -21.63 -13.51 9.47
N ASP A 59 -20.85 -14.56 9.23
CA ASP A 59 -20.73 -15.69 10.16
C ASP A 59 -20.10 -15.24 11.50
N SER A 60 -19.01 -14.46 11.46
CA SER A 60 -18.33 -13.94 12.65
C SER A 60 -19.17 -12.92 13.43
N GLU A 61 -19.97 -12.10 12.76
CA GLU A 61 -20.90 -11.16 13.39
C GLU A 61 -22.02 -11.91 14.11
N ALA A 62 -22.59 -12.95 13.49
CA ALA A 62 -23.59 -13.80 14.12
C ALA A 62 -23.02 -14.51 15.36
N GLU A 63 -21.79 -15.03 15.28
CA GLU A 63 -21.09 -15.64 16.41
C GLU A 63 -20.80 -14.62 17.52
N ALA A 64 -20.35 -13.41 17.17
CA ALA A 64 -20.07 -12.35 18.13
C ALA A 64 -21.33 -11.90 18.89
N ILE A 65 -22.48 -11.82 18.21
CA ILE A 65 -23.77 -11.52 18.84
C ILE A 65 -24.15 -12.62 19.83
N LEU A 66 -24.03 -13.88 19.42
CA LEU A 66 -24.32 -15.03 20.28
C LEU A 66 -23.43 -15.05 21.54
N LEU A 67 -22.11 -14.86 21.37
CA LEU A 67 -21.15 -14.81 22.46
C LEU A 67 -21.42 -13.63 23.40
N THR A 68 -21.76 -12.47 22.85
CA THR A 68 -22.11 -11.28 23.65
C THR A 68 -23.31 -11.56 24.54
N GLU A 69 -24.33 -12.25 24.02
CA GLU A 69 -25.53 -12.62 24.79
C GLU A 69 -25.19 -13.61 25.91
N ILE A 70 -24.37 -14.64 25.62
CA ILE A 70 -23.90 -15.61 26.61
C ILE A 70 -23.08 -14.92 27.72
N PHE A 71 -22.17 -14.01 27.36
CA PHE A 71 -21.36 -13.29 28.34
C PHE A 71 -22.18 -12.33 29.20
N ARG A 72 -23.17 -11.65 28.63
CA ARG A 72 -24.14 -10.82 29.38
C ARG A 72 -24.96 -11.67 30.35
N ALA A 73 -25.43 -12.84 29.92
CA ALA A 73 -26.15 -13.77 30.79
C ALA A 73 -25.29 -14.29 31.95
N GLN A 74 -23.97 -14.37 31.77
CA GLN A 74 -22.99 -14.69 32.81
C GLN A 74 -22.58 -13.48 33.68
N GLY A 75 -23.17 -12.31 33.47
CA GLY A 75 -22.85 -11.08 34.20
C GLY A 75 -21.49 -10.46 33.86
N LYS A 76 -20.89 -10.83 32.72
CA LYS A 76 -19.62 -10.24 32.26
C LYS A 76 -19.87 -9.03 31.36
N GLU A 77 -19.09 -7.99 31.55
CA GLU A 77 -19.13 -6.78 30.72
C GLU A 77 -18.42 -7.03 29.37
N VAL A 78 -19.06 -6.64 28.27
CA VAL A 78 -18.54 -6.79 26.91
C VAL A 78 -18.33 -5.40 26.31
N MET A 79 -17.07 -5.06 26.04
CA MET A 79 -16.72 -3.78 25.42
C MET A 79 -17.20 -3.75 23.95
N PRO A 80 -17.63 -2.58 23.45
CA PRO A 80 -17.94 -2.41 22.03
C PRO A 80 -16.73 -2.75 21.16
N ARG A 81 -16.97 -3.41 20.03
CA ARG A 81 -15.92 -3.70 19.05
C ARG A 81 -15.58 -2.42 18.28
N ASP A 82 -14.31 -2.04 18.29
CA ASP A 82 -13.82 -1.02 17.37
C ASP A 82 -13.90 -1.53 15.93
N THR A 83 -14.64 -0.84 15.08
CA THR A 83 -14.75 -1.12 13.64
C THR A 83 -14.06 -0.03 12.86
N TYR A 84 -13.20 -0.40 11.90
CA TYR A 84 -12.52 0.56 11.03
C TYR A 84 -13.07 0.48 9.61
N GLU A 85 -13.30 1.62 8.96
CA GLU A 85 -13.81 1.67 7.57
C GLU A 85 -12.91 0.91 6.58
N LEU A 86 -11.59 0.90 6.83
CA LEU A 86 -10.59 0.17 6.04
C LEU A 86 -10.63 -1.35 6.22
N GLU A 87 -11.40 -1.85 7.18
CA GLU A 87 -11.64 -3.28 7.25
C GLU A 87 -12.36 -3.74 6.00
N ASN A 88 -13.28 -2.96 5.41
CA ASN A 88 -13.91 -3.33 4.15
C ASN A 88 -12.93 -3.24 2.97
N PRO A 89 -12.51 -4.37 2.38
CA PRO A 89 -11.50 -4.36 1.31
C PRO A 89 -12.04 -3.72 0.02
N VAL A 90 -13.37 -3.61 -0.14
CA VAL A 90 -13.98 -2.91 -1.28
C VAL A 90 -13.60 -1.43 -1.30
N VAL A 91 -13.36 -0.81 -0.14
CA VAL A 91 -12.97 0.60 -0.03
C VAL A 91 -11.62 0.87 -0.69
N LYS A 92 -10.76 -0.14 -0.82
CA LYS A 92 -9.43 -0.02 -1.45
C LYS A 92 -9.44 -0.29 -2.95
N MET A 93 -10.62 -0.45 -3.55
CA MET A 93 -10.74 -0.68 -4.99
C MET A 93 -10.63 0.63 -5.78
N PRO A 94 -9.97 0.60 -6.96
CA PRO A 94 -9.97 1.74 -7.88
C PRO A 94 -11.39 2.21 -8.20
N GLY A 95 -11.58 3.52 -8.33
CA GLY A 95 -12.89 4.13 -8.61
C GLY A 95 -13.77 4.38 -7.37
N THR A 96 -13.24 4.15 -6.16
CA THR A 96 -13.91 4.55 -4.91
C THR A 96 -13.49 5.95 -4.48
N GLU A 97 -14.38 6.65 -3.77
CA GLU A 97 -14.10 7.99 -3.20
C GLU A 97 -12.86 7.97 -2.28
N PHE A 98 -12.58 6.85 -1.62
CA PHE A 98 -11.39 6.69 -0.80
C PHE A 98 -10.10 6.75 -1.63
N MET A 99 -10.04 6.02 -2.75
CA MET A 99 -8.86 6.01 -3.63
C MET A 99 -8.65 7.35 -4.34
N GLU A 100 -9.73 8.06 -4.68
CA GLU A 100 -9.65 9.43 -5.19
C GLU A 100 -9.04 10.38 -4.14
N LYS A 101 -9.52 10.32 -2.89
CA LYS A 101 -8.99 11.13 -1.78
C LYS A 101 -7.54 10.81 -1.46
N ILE A 102 -7.15 9.53 -1.44
CA ILE A 102 -5.75 9.13 -1.23
C ILE A 102 -4.85 9.69 -2.34
N SER A 103 -5.30 9.64 -3.60
CA SER A 103 -4.52 10.15 -4.72
C SER A 103 -4.28 11.66 -4.58
N ALA A 104 -5.33 12.43 -4.28
CA ALA A 104 -5.21 13.87 -4.03
C ALA A 104 -4.34 14.19 -2.80
N ALA A 105 -4.48 13.42 -1.72
CA ALA A 105 -3.70 13.60 -0.50
C ALA A 105 -2.21 13.24 -0.70
N LEU A 106 -1.90 12.21 -1.50
CA LEU A 106 -0.53 11.85 -1.89
C LEU A 106 0.13 12.95 -2.71
N GLU A 107 -0.59 13.52 -3.68
CA GLU A 107 -0.06 14.66 -4.44
C GLU A 107 0.27 15.84 -3.53
N TYR A 108 -0.62 16.18 -2.60
CA TYR A 108 -0.38 17.25 -1.62
C TYR A 108 0.84 16.93 -0.75
N PHE A 109 0.92 15.72 -0.20
CA PHE A 109 2.05 15.25 0.62
C PHE A 109 3.38 15.34 -0.13
N ILE A 110 3.44 14.90 -1.39
CA ILE A 110 4.65 14.98 -2.22
C ILE A 110 5.05 16.44 -2.44
N ARG A 111 4.10 17.31 -2.80
CA ARG A 111 4.36 18.75 -2.99
C ARG A 111 4.84 19.41 -1.70
N GLU A 112 4.24 19.08 -0.56
CA GLU A 112 4.66 19.58 0.74
C GLU A 112 6.10 19.14 1.05
N ARG A 113 6.43 17.85 0.91
CA ARG A 113 7.77 17.32 1.18
C ARG A 113 8.84 17.91 0.28
N LEU A 114 8.57 18.06 -1.02
CA LEU A 114 9.50 18.71 -1.96
C LEU A 114 9.81 20.18 -1.58
N ASN A 115 8.86 20.88 -0.94
CA ASN A 115 9.04 22.28 -0.54
C ASN A 115 9.64 22.45 0.87
N THR A 116 9.44 21.47 1.76
CA THR A 116 9.75 21.60 3.19
C THR A 116 10.91 20.74 3.65
N ASP A 117 11.14 19.58 3.03
CA ASP A 117 12.15 18.61 3.45
C ASP A 117 13.39 18.69 2.53
N PRO A 118 14.56 19.12 3.05
CA PRO A 118 15.79 19.16 2.27
C PRO A 118 16.22 17.80 1.70
N GLU A 119 15.85 16.68 2.31
CA GLU A 119 16.20 15.35 1.80
C GLU A 119 15.47 15.03 0.48
N TRP A 120 14.36 15.70 0.18
CA TRP A 120 13.57 15.50 -1.03
C TRP A 120 14.00 16.40 -2.20
N LYS A 121 14.80 17.44 -1.94
CA LYS A 121 15.10 18.51 -2.89
C LYS A 121 15.69 18.04 -4.22
N ASP A 122 16.57 17.05 -4.18
CA ASP A 122 17.34 16.59 -5.35
C ASP A 122 16.79 15.26 -5.92
N ILE A 123 15.57 14.88 -5.56
CA ILE A 123 14.96 13.61 -5.96
C ILE A 123 13.79 13.88 -6.90
N LYS A 124 13.76 13.15 -8.02
CA LYS A 124 12.60 13.12 -8.89
C LYS A 124 11.53 12.21 -8.27
N VAL A 125 10.32 12.72 -8.08
CA VAL A 125 9.19 11.92 -7.57
C VAL A 125 8.22 11.65 -8.71
N ILE A 126 7.83 10.38 -8.91
CA ILE A 126 6.80 9.97 -9.87
C ILE A 126 5.67 9.30 -9.09
N LEU A 127 4.46 9.83 -9.22
CA LEU A 127 3.25 9.21 -8.71
C LEU A 127 2.48 8.57 -9.88
N SER A 128 2.26 7.26 -9.79
CA SER A 128 1.30 6.55 -10.63
C SER A 128 0.09 6.22 -9.74
N ASP A 129 -0.94 7.04 -9.84
CA ASP A 129 -2.16 6.93 -9.02
C ASP A 129 -3.08 5.77 -9.46
N ALA A 130 -4.25 5.68 -8.82
CA ALA A 130 -5.26 4.66 -9.09
C ALA A 130 -5.96 4.84 -10.46
N ASN A 131 -5.86 6.01 -11.09
CA ASN A 131 -6.45 6.29 -12.40
C ASN A 131 -5.61 5.68 -13.54
N VAL A 132 -4.32 5.48 -13.31
CA VAL A 132 -3.46 4.70 -14.23
C VAL A 132 -3.85 3.22 -14.10
N PRO A 133 -4.20 2.52 -15.20
CA PRO A 133 -4.53 1.10 -15.13
C PRO A 133 -3.31 0.24 -14.77
N GLY A 134 -3.56 -0.93 -14.19
CA GLY A 134 -2.54 -1.89 -13.81
C GLY A 134 -2.24 -1.94 -12.31
N GLU A 135 -1.64 -3.05 -11.91
CA GLU A 135 -1.19 -3.31 -10.55
C GLU A 135 0.09 -2.53 -10.25
N GLY A 136 0.26 -2.06 -9.03
CA GLY A 136 1.39 -1.23 -8.59
C GLY A 136 2.74 -1.86 -8.87
N GLU A 137 2.90 -3.14 -8.53
CA GLU A 137 4.15 -3.88 -8.80
C GLU A 137 4.44 -3.98 -10.31
N HIS A 138 3.42 -4.21 -11.13
CA HIS A 138 3.56 -4.31 -12.58
C HIS A 138 3.80 -2.95 -13.24
N LYS A 139 3.25 -1.86 -12.70
CA LYS A 139 3.54 -0.48 -13.11
C LYS A 139 5.03 -0.16 -12.92
N ILE A 140 5.58 -0.48 -11.74
CA ILE A 140 7.00 -0.27 -11.44
C ILE A 140 7.88 -1.13 -12.33
N MET A 141 7.56 -2.41 -12.47
CA MET A 141 8.37 -3.31 -13.30
C MET A 141 8.35 -2.88 -14.76
N SER A 142 7.24 -2.34 -15.24
CA SER A 142 7.15 -1.76 -16.59
C SER A 142 8.00 -0.50 -16.71
N PHE A 143 8.00 0.35 -15.69
CA PHE A 143 8.87 1.52 -15.64
C PHE A 143 10.37 1.13 -15.65
N ILE A 144 10.78 0.17 -14.84
CA ILE A 144 12.17 -0.33 -14.80
C ILE A 144 12.60 -0.85 -16.17
N ARG A 145 11.81 -1.74 -16.78
CA ARG A 145 12.11 -2.27 -18.12
C ARG A 145 12.22 -1.18 -19.18
N ALA A 146 11.35 -0.17 -19.12
CA ALA A 146 11.39 0.97 -20.04
C ALA A 146 12.64 1.84 -19.83
N GLN A 147 13.06 2.09 -18.57
CA GLN A 147 14.31 2.78 -18.28
C GLN A 147 15.51 2.01 -18.82
N ARG A 148 15.56 0.69 -18.62
CA ARG A 148 16.65 -0.17 -19.10
C ARG A 148 16.82 -0.15 -20.62
N SER A 149 15.74 0.09 -21.37
CA SER A 149 15.80 0.23 -22.84
C SER A 149 16.30 1.59 -23.33
N MET A 150 16.55 2.56 -22.45
CA MET A 150 17.03 3.89 -22.84
C MET A 150 18.55 3.87 -23.09
N GLU A 151 19.01 4.61 -24.10
CA GLU A 151 20.44 4.67 -24.49
C GLU A 151 21.38 5.13 -23.37
N ASN A 152 20.89 6.03 -22.50
CA ASN A 152 21.67 6.61 -21.39
C ASN A 152 21.36 5.97 -20.03
N TYR A 153 20.79 4.76 -20.03
CA TYR A 153 20.54 4.03 -18.79
C TYR A 153 21.85 3.59 -18.12
N ASP A 154 21.97 3.80 -16.82
CA ASP A 154 23.10 3.32 -16.03
C ASP A 154 22.82 1.88 -15.54
N PRO A 155 23.52 0.85 -16.05
CA PRO A 155 23.29 -0.54 -15.66
C PRO A 155 23.65 -0.83 -14.19
N ASN A 156 24.41 0.05 -13.54
CA ASN A 156 24.74 -0.06 -12.12
C ASN A 156 23.75 0.67 -11.22
N THR A 157 22.63 1.14 -11.78
CA THR A 157 21.53 1.66 -10.98
C THR A 157 21.11 0.63 -9.95
N ARG A 158 21.11 1.00 -8.66
CA ARG A 158 20.56 0.12 -7.61
C ARG A 158 19.13 0.46 -7.24
N HIS A 159 18.27 -0.54 -7.40
CA HIS A 159 16.85 -0.50 -7.12
C HIS A 159 16.51 -1.09 -5.75
N CYS A 160 15.62 -0.43 -5.03
CA CYS A 160 15.02 -0.95 -3.81
C CYS A 160 13.51 -0.92 -3.98
N LEU A 161 12.90 -2.09 -3.99
CA LEU A 161 11.46 -2.28 -4.08
C LEU A 161 10.88 -2.47 -2.69
N HIS A 162 9.78 -1.81 -2.38
CA HIS A 162 9.03 -2.09 -1.17
C HIS A 162 7.70 -2.73 -1.52
N GLY A 163 7.29 -3.74 -0.78
CA GLY A 163 5.96 -4.35 -0.91
C GLY A 163 5.92 -5.74 -0.30
N HIS A 164 4.71 -6.22 -0.02
CA HIS A 164 4.51 -7.46 0.72
C HIS A 164 4.42 -8.69 -0.19
N ASP A 165 3.99 -8.52 -1.44
CA ASP A 165 3.69 -9.63 -2.35
C ASP A 165 4.93 -10.46 -2.70
N ALA A 166 4.81 -11.79 -2.59
CA ALA A 166 5.87 -12.73 -2.96
C ALA A 166 6.31 -12.57 -4.43
N ASP A 167 5.38 -12.14 -5.29
CA ASP A 167 5.58 -11.94 -6.72
C ASP A 167 6.68 -10.91 -7.01
N LEU A 168 6.91 -9.94 -6.11
CA LEU A 168 8.04 -9.00 -6.21
C LEU A 168 9.41 -9.67 -6.33
N ILE A 169 9.62 -10.85 -5.73
CA ILE A 169 10.88 -11.60 -5.87
C ILE A 169 11.06 -12.07 -7.31
N MET A 170 10.02 -12.68 -7.87
CA MET A 170 10.06 -13.19 -9.24
C MET A 170 10.12 -12.06 -10.25
N LEU A 171 9.38 -10.98 -10.01
CA LEU A 171 9.42 -9.79 -10.85
C LEU A 171 10.79 -9.10 -10.80
N ALA A 172 11.42 -9.02 -9.63
CA ALA A 172 12.77 -8.47 -9.50
C ALA A 172 13.81 -9.32 -10.27
N LEU A 173 13.73 -10.65 -10.19
CA LEU A 173 14.59 -11.54 -10.97
C LEU A 173 14.37 -11.38 -12.48
N ALA A 174 13.10 -11.28 -12.90
CA ALA A 174 12.72 -11.09 -14.30
C ALA A 174 13.08 -9.70 -14.87
N SER A 175 13.41 -8.72 -14.01
CA SER A 175 13.86 -7.40 -14.45
C SER A 175 15.24 -7.42 -15.10
N HIS A 176 16.07 -8.43 -14.76
CA HIS A 176 17.48 -8.51 -15.14
C HIS A 176 18.34 -7.31 -14.68
N GLU A 177 17.92 -6.60 -13.63
CA GLU A 177 18.74 -5.59 -12.98
C GLU A 177 19.76 -6.23 -12.04
N VAL A 178 21.03 -5.83 -12.16
CA VAL A 178 22.14 -6.40 -11.38
C VAL A 178 22.01 -6.06 -9.90
N HIS A 179 21.54 -4.86 -9.60
CA HIS A 179 21.46 -4.34 -8.24
C HIS A 179 20.01 -4.08 -7.84
N ILE A 180 19.28 -5.13 -7.47
CA ILE A 180 17.90 -5.01 -7.00
C ILE A 180 17.76 -5.60 -5.59
N SER A 181 17.06 -4.90 -4.71
CA SER A 181 16.79 -5.31 -3.33
C SER A 181 15.32 -5.14 -3.02
N ILE A 182 14.77 -6.01 -2.17
CA ILE A 182 13.37 -5.94 -1.73
C ILE A 182 13.34 -5.64 -0.24
N LEU A 183 12.71 -4.54 0.13
CA LEU A 183 12.46 -4.13 1.50
C LEU A 183 11.07 -4.61 1.92
N ARG A 184 11.02 -5.52 2.90
CA ARG A 184 9.77 -5.96 3.53
C ARG A 184 9.82 -5.68 5.01
N GLU A 185 8.65 -5.39 5.57
CA GLU A 185 8.49 -5.36 7.01
C GLU A 185 8.46 -6.78 7.56
N PHE A 186 9.02 -6.95 8.76
CA PHE A 186 8.83 -8.18 9.51
C PHE A 186 7.44 -8.12 10.16
N ASP A 187 6.61 -9.14 9.91
CA ASP A 187 5.32 -9.28 10.58
C ASP A 187 5.54 -9.46 12.08
N ASN A 188 5.41 -8.38 12.84
CA ASN A 188 5.37 -8.43 14.29
C ASN A 188 3.90 -8.63 14.73
N PRO A 189 3.50 -9.84 15.19
CA PRO A 189 2.13 -10.11 15.61
C PRO A 189 1.67 -9.26 16.81
N ASN A 190 2.58 -8.59 17.51
CA ASN A 190 2.30 -7.72 18.66
C ASN A 190 2.36 -6.21 18.33
N GLY A 191 2.49 -5.84 17.04
CA GLY A 191 2.51 -4.44 16.61
C GLY A 191 1.17 -3.73 16.83
N ARG A 192 1.21 -2.49 17.32
CA ARG A 192 0.02 -1.67 17.67
C ARG A 192 -0.95 -1.41 16.51
N ILE A 193 -0.54 -1.61 15.26
CA ILE A 193 -1.40 -1.52 14.08
C ILE A 193 -1.01 -2.64 13.11
N PRO A 194 -1.97 -3.45 12.63
CA PRO A 194 -1.71 -4.44 11.59
C PRO A 194 -1.26 -3.72 10.31
N ALA A 195 -0.01 -3.95 9.91
CA ALA A 195 0.59 -3.28 8.77
C ALA A 195 -0.21 -3.50 7.46
N ARG A 196 -1.03 -4.56 7.40
CA ARG A 196 -2.04 -4.89 6.36
C ARG A 196 -2.97 -3.75 5.95
N PHE A 197 -3.14 -2.70 6.75
CA PHE A 197 -4.03 -1.59 6.44
C PHE A 197 -3.46 -0.58 5.42
N TYR A 198 -2.12 -0.48 5.29
CA TYR A 198 -1.43 0.50 4.43
C TYR A 198 -0.62 -0.13 3.29
N GLN A 199 -0.53 -1.46 3.27
CA GLN A 199 0.49 -2.20 2.52
C GLN A 199 0.17 -2.51 1.05
N GLU A 200 -1.09 -2.45 0.63
CA GLU A 200 -1.49 -2.78 -0.75
C GLU A 200 -1.21 -1.63 -1.74
N THR A 201 -0.73 -0.47 -1.27
CA THR A 201 -0.92 0.78 -2.02
C THR A 201 0.37 1.43 -2.51
N ILE A 202 1.57 1.09 -2.01
CA ILE A 202 2.79 1.78 -2.43
C ILE A 202 3.97 0.83 -2.53
N SER A 203 4.44 0.66 -3.76
CA SER A 203 5.76 0.11 -4.02
C SER A 203 6.77 1.25 -4.26
N PHE A 204 7.91 1.19 -3.56
CA PHE A 204 8.99 2.18 -3.62
C PHE A 204 10.04 1.80 -4.67
N HIS A 205 10.80 2.78 -5.14
CA HIS A 205 11.94 2.56 -6.04
C HIS A 205 13.13 3.42 -5.61
N ARG A 206 14.36 2.89 -5.72
CA ARG A 206 15.63 3.57 -5.40
C ARG A 206 16.51 3.62 -6.65
N PHE A 207 17.39 4.62 -6.70
CA PHE A 207 18.64 4.60 -7.46
C PHE A 207 19.77 4.85 -6.44
N LEU A 208 20.79 4.02 -6.43
CA LEU A 208 22.05 4.25 -5.70
C LEU A 208 23.23 4.23 -6.65
N HIS A 209 24.29 4.92 -6.25
CA HIS A 209 25.67 4.63 -6.64
C HIS A 209 26.18 3.44 -5.80
#